data_AF-A0A9P4YPE6-F1
#
_entry.id   AF-A0A9P4YPE6-F1
#
_cell.length_a   1.000
_cell.length_b   1.000
_cell.length_c   1.000
_cell.angle_alpha   90.00
_cell.angle_beta   90.00
_cell.angle_gamma   90.00
#
_symmetry.space_group_name_H-M   'P 1'
#
loop_
_entity.id
_entity.type
_entity.pdbx_description
1 polymer ?
#
loop_
_entity_poly.entity_id
_entity_poly.type
_entity_poly.pdbx_seq_one_letter_code
_entity_poly.pdbx_strand_id
1 'polypeptide(L)' 'MADELLDKVRDVVEGEILLSLNIGYAKQDIVLAMYIGLAGTALTFLVVVPPWPFFKRNPVKWLPAGYGTTTL' A
#
# COMPACT_ATOMS: atom_id res chain seq x y z
N MET A 1 19.19 1.53 -2.10
CA MET A 1 18.11 1.08 -1.17
C MET A 1 16.71 1.40 -1.67
N ALA A 2 16.48 2.48 -2.43
CA ALA A 2 15.19 2.67 -3.11
C ALA A 2 14.94 1.65 -4.24
N ASP A 3 15.98 1.27 -4.97
CA ASP A 3 15.87 0.35 -6.12
C ASP A 3 15.52 -1.08 -5.69
N GLU A 4 16.07 -1.56 -4.57
CA GLU A 4 15.72 -2.88 -3.99
C GLU A 4 14.25 -2.94 -3.54
N LEU A 5 13.73 -1.83 -3.01
CA LEU A 5 12.32 -1.76 -2.63
C LEU A 5 11.40 -1.74 -3.85
N LEU A 6 11.82 -1.07 -4.93
CA LEU A 6 11.08 -1.10 -6.19
C LEU A 6 10.99 -2.53 -6.74
N ASP A 7 12.07 -3.31 -6.70
CA ASP A 7 12.05 -4.70 -7.14
C ASP A 7 11.16 -5.57 -6.25
N LYS A 8 11.21 -5.41 -4.93
CA LYS A 8 10.30 -6.14 -4.00
C LYS A 8 8.82 -5.81 -4.24
N VAL A 9 8.50 -4.53 -4.45
CA VAL A 9 7.12 -4.10 -4.72
C VAL A 9 6.65 -4.67 -6.06
N ARG A 10 7.50 -4.66 -7.08
CA ARG A 10 7.19 -5.23 -8.40
C ARG A 10 6.89 -6.73 -8.29
N ASP A 11 7.72 -7.50 -7.59
CA ASP A 11 7.53 -8.95 -7.43
C ASP A 11 6.22 -9.31 -6.72
N VAL A 12 5.81 -8.53 -5.70
CA VAL A 12 4.54 -8.76 -4.99
C VAL A 12 3.34 -8.48 -5.90
N VAL A 13 3.38 -7.38 -6.66
CA VAL A 13 2.30 -6.99 -7.60
C VAL A 13 2.18 -8.00 -8.74
N GLU A 14 3.29 -8.47 -9.30
CA GLU A 14 3.29 -9.49 -10.35
C GLU A 14 2.79 -10.85 -9.81
N GLY A 15 3.17 -11.21 -8.58
CA GLY A 15 2.72 -12.44 -7.92
C GLY A 15 1.20 -12.54 -7.73
N GLU A 16 0.53 -11.45 -7.38
CA GLU A 16 -0.93 -11.42 -7.22
C GLU A 16 -1.67 -11.68 -8.54
N ILE A 17 -1.17 -11.14 -9.65
CA ILE A 17 -1.77 -11.32 -10.99
C ILE A 17 -1.62 -12.78 -11.43
N LEU A 18 -0.45 -13.37 -11.21
CA LEU A 18 -0.20 -14.77 -11.57
C LEU A 18 -1.08 -15.73 -10.78
N LEU A 19 -1.24 -15.52 -9.47
CA LEU A 19 -2.10 -16.34 -8.61
C LEU A 19 -3.59 -16.19 -8.96
N SER A 20 -4.07 -14.95 -9.11
CA SER A 20 -5.47 -14.68 -9.44
C SER A 20 -5.86 -15.22 -10.82
N LEU A 21 -4.98 -15.08 -11.82
CA LEU A 21 -5.19 -15.60 -13.16
C LEU A 21 -5.14 -17.13 -13.20
N ASN A 22 -4.21 -17.76 -12.48
CA ASN A 22 -4.10 -19.22 -12.47
C ASN A 22 -5.32 -19.88 -11.80
N ILE A 23 -5.76 -19.34 -10.67
CA ILE A 23 -6.95 -19.83 -9.93
C ILE A 23 -8.24 -19.54 -10.72
N GLY A 24 -8.38 -18.34 -11.28
CA GLY A 24 -9.53 -17.96 -12.11
C GLY A 24 -9.60 -18.77 -13.41
N TYR A 25 -8.46 -19.04 -14.04
CA TYR A 25 -8.36 -19.88 -15.23
C TYR A 25 -8.72 -21.35 -14.93
N ALA A 26 -8.20 -21.90 -13.84
CA ALA A 26 -8.50 -23.28 -13.43
C ALA A 26 -10.00 -23.51 -13.16
N LYS A 27 -10.71 -22.46 -12.71
CA LYS A 27 -12.16 -22.51 -12.46
C LYS A 27 -13.03 -22.01 -13.61
N GLN A 28 -12.43 -21.50 -14.70
CA GLN A 28 -13.12 -20.80 -15.80
C GLN A 28 -14.10 -19.70 -15.35
N ASP A 29 -13.85 -19.10 -14.18
CA ASP A 29 -14.75 -18.13 -13.57
C ASP A 29 -14.04 -16.79 -13.39
N ILE A 30 -14.34 -15.87 -14.31
CA ILE A 30 -13.77 -14.51 -14.33
C ILE A 30 -14.24 -13.67 -13.15
N VAL A 31 -15.40 -14.00 -12.57
CA VAL A 31 -15.95 -13.28 -11.42
C VAL A 31 -15.08 -13.52 -10.18
N LEU A 32 -14.57 -14.75 -10.02
CA LEU A 32 -13.65 -15.10 -8.94
C LEU A 32 -12.34 -14.31 -9.02
N ALA A 33 -11.77 -14.16 -10.21
CA ALA A 33 -10.57 -13.34 -10.42
C ALA A 33 -10.83 -11.86 -10.07
N MET A 34 -12.01 -11.33 -10.43
CA MET A 34 -12.42 -9.97 -10.10
C MET A 34 -12.58 -9.75 -8.59
N TYR A 35 -13.13 -10.74 -7.86
CA TYR A 35 -13.19 -10.71 -6.41
C TYR A 35 -11.82 -10.73 -5.74
N ILE A 36 -10.85 -11.47 -6.30
CA ILE A 36 -9.47 -11.50 -5.78
C ILE A 36 -8.80 -10.13 -5.96
N GLY A 37 -8.95 -9.50 -7.12
CA GLY A 37 -8.44 -8.14 -7.36
C GLY A 37 -9.10 -7.08 -6.44
N LEU A 38 -10.41 -7.20 -6.22
CA LEU A 38 -11.13 -6.36 -5.26
C LEU A 38 -10.69 -6.62 -3.82
N ALA A 39 -10.39 -7.87 -3.46
CA ALA A 39 -9.87 -8.22 -2.15
C ALA A 39 -8.48 -7.60 -1.92
N GLY A 40 -7.59 -7.61 -2.91
CA GLY A 40 -6.29 -6.92 -2.84
C GLY A 40 -6.43 -5.41 -2.66
N THR A 41 -7.39 -4.79 -3.35
CA THR A 41 -7.72 -3.37 -3.18
C THR A 41 -8.30 -3.10 -1.78
N ALA A 42 -9.25 -3.91 -1.32
CA ALA A 42 -9.82 -3.75 0.02
C ALA A 42 -8.77 -3.92 1.12
N LEU A 43 -7.84 -4.86 0.94
CA LEU A 43 -6.72 -5.10 1.86
C LEU A 43 -5.79 -3.89 1.93
N THR A 44 -5.40 -3.32 0.77
CA THR A 44 -4.57 -2.11 0.73
C THR A 44 -5.28 -0.92 1.37
N PHE A 45 -6.59 -0.75 1.14
CA PHE A 45 -7.39 0.24 1.84
C PHE A 45 -7.36 0.03 3.36
N LEU A 46 -7.55 -1.21 3.82
CA LEU A 46 -7.52 -1.53 5.24
C LEU A 46 -6.13 -1.25 5.84
N VAL A 47 -5.03 -1.54 5.14
CA VAL A 47 -3.67 -1.28 5.64
C VAL A 47 -3.30 0.20 5.60
N VAL A 48 -3.76 0.97 4.62
CA VAL A 48 -3.31 2.36 4.40
C VAL A 48 -4.25 3.40 5.01
N VAL A 49 -5.57 3.21 4.92
CA VAL A 49 -6.56 4.23 5.29
C VAL A 49 -6.69 4.48 6.78
N PRO A 50 -6.72 3.46 7.66
CA PRO A 50 -6.82 3.72 9.08
C PRO A 50 -5.52 4.38 9.55
N PRO A 51 -5.60 5.46 10.34
CA PRO A 51 -4.44 6.03 10.99
C PRO A 51 -4.00 5.12 12.13
N TRP A 52 -3.33 4.02 11.78
CA TRP A 52 -2.92 2.98 12.71
C TRP A 52 -2.05 3.54 13.82
N PRO A 53 -2.22 3.06 15.06
CA PRO A 53 -1.38 3.48 16.19
C PRO A 53 0.11 3.20 15.96
N PHE A 54 0.46 2.26 15.07
CA PHE A 54 1.82 2.02 14.59
C PHE A 54 2.45 3.28 13.95
N PHE A 55 1.70 4.01 13.13
CA PHE A 55 2.18 5.21 12.44
C PHE A 55 2.32 6.45 13.34
N LYS A 56 1.79 6.41 14.57
CA LYS A 56 1.84 7.53 15.54
C LYS A 56 2.90 7.38 16.62
N ARG A 57 3.71 6.30 16.60
CA ARG A 57 4.68 6.01 17.67
C ARG A 57 5.84 7.02 17.76
N ASN A 58 6.28 7.57 16.64
CA ASN A 58 7.33 8.59 16.61
C ASN A 58 6.77 9.88 16.00
N PRO A 59 6.21 10.81 16.82
CA PRO A 59 5.74 12.08 16.30
C PRO A 59 6.93 12.86 15.74
N VAL A 60 6.88 13.19 14.45
CA VAL A 60 7.86 14.06 13.82
C VAL A 60 7.74 15.43 14.47
N LYS A 61 8.82 15.90 15.12
CA LYS A 61 8.88 17.23 15.72
C LYS A 61 8.99 18.25 14.59
N TRP A 62 7.84 18.80 14.17
CA TRP A 62 7.80 19.87 13.19
C TRP A 62 8.59 21.08 13.69
N LEU A 63 9.38 21.71 12.81
CA LEU A 63 9.93 23.02 13.11
C LEU A 63 8.78 24.02 13.32
N PRO A 64 8.92 24.98 14.24
CA PRO A 64 7.88 25.97 14.47
C PRO A 64 7.58 26.73 13.17
N ALA A 65 6.30 26.85 12.85
CA ALA A 65 5.81 27.69 11.76
C ALA A 65 6.04 29.15 12.13
N GLY A 66 7.28 29.65 11.95
CA GLY A 66 7.64 30.99 12.39
C GLY A 66 9.12 31.32 12.56
N TYR A 67 10.07 30.56 12.00
CA TYR A 67 11.49 30.95 11.96
C TYR A 67 11.77 32.14 11.00
N GLY A 68 10.82 33.06 10.85
CA GLY A 68 10.89 34.20 9.93
C GLY A 68 10.21 35.49 10.41
N THR A 69 9.69 35.54 11.65
CA THR A 69 9.08 36.78 12.18
C THR A 69 9.73 37.19 13.50
N THR A 70 11.06 37.31 13.47
CA THR A 70 11.77 38.21 14.39
C THR A 70 11.93 39.54 13.66
N THR A 71 10.91 40.40 13.76
CA THR A 71 11.05 41.83 13.47
C THR A 71 10.56 42.59 14.69
N LEU A 72 11.57 42.96 15.51
CA LEU A 72 11.71 44.12 16.40
C LEU A 72 10.50 44.54 17.25
#